data_AF-A0A3D2X9C7-F1
#
_entry.id   AF-A0A3D2X9C7-F1
#
_cell.length_a   1.000
_cell.length_b   1.000
_cell.length_c   1.000
_cell.angle_alpha   90.00
_cell.angle_beta   90.00
_cell.angle_gamma   90.00
#
_symmetry.space_group_name_H-M   'P 1'
#
loop_
_entity.id
_entity.type
_entity.pdbx_description
1 polymer ?
#
loop_
_entity_poly.entity_id
_entity_poly.type
_entity_poly.pdbx_seq_one_letter_code
_entity_poly.pdbx_strand_id
1 'polypeptide(L)'
;KSEEAYNSQLVQVKALISPSIKDHFIERYGKMSIETYNSDFLLATIYLPQDSIGYQFLASFGSKLEIIEPKSYVENYRRFLCELLEKYQ
;
A
#
# COMPACT_ATOMS: atom_id res chain seq x y z
N LYS A 1 -1.59 -12.44 -24.40
CA LYS A 1 -0.67 -13.04 -23.41
C LYS A 1 0.66 -12.32 -23.54
N SER A 2 0.88 -11.32 -22.70
CA SER A 2 2.17 -10.66 -22.54
C SER A 2 2.30 -10.45 -21.05
N GLU A 3 2.79 -11.48 -20.35
CA GLU A 3 3.30 -11.34 -19.00
C GLU A 3 4.58 -10.52 -19.13
N GLU A 4 4.43 -9.21 -19.21
CA GLU A 4 5.52 -8.30 -18.90
C GLU A 4 5.89 -8.60 -17.46
N ALA A 5 6.96 -9.37 -17.29
CA ALA A 5 7.68 -9.50 -16.05
C ALA A 5 8.21 -8.10 -15.69
N TYR A 6 7.30 -7.25 -15.20
CA TYR A 6 7.65 -6.02 -14.51
C TYR A 6 8.56 -6.46 -13.37
N ASN A 7 9.85 -6.20 -13.53
CA ASN A 7 10.85 -6.27 -12.47
C ASN A 7 10.56 -5.13 -11.49
N SER A 8 9.35 -5.14 -10.93
CA SER A 8 8.92 -4.21 -9.90
C SER A 8 9.69 -4.57 -8.67
N GLN A 9 10.76 -3.83 -8.45
CA GLN A 9 11.54 -3.92 -7.23
C GLN A 9 10.55 -3.82 -6.08
N LEU A 10 10.45 -4.90 -5.31
CA LEU A 10 9.62 -4.92 -4.13
C LEU A 10 10.27 -4.01 -3.10
N VAL A 11 9.55 -2.96 -2.72
CA VAL A 11 10.00 -2.02 -1.69
C VAL A 11 9.34 -2.42 -0.38
N GLN A 12 10.13 -2.47 0.69
CA GLN A 12 9.57 -2.60 2.03
C GLN A 12 8.87 -1.30 2.39
N VAL A 13 7.57 -1.38 2.67
CA VAL A 13 6.70 -0.26 2.99
C VAL A 13 6.12 -0.47 4.38
N LYS A 14 6.08 0.60 5.15
CA LYS A 14 5.31 0.69 6.38
C LYS A 14 4.05 1.49 6.13
N ALA A 15 2.92 0.90 6.47
CA ALA A 15 1.61 1.53 6.37
C ALA A 15 0.84 1.40 7.68
N LEU A 16 0.12 2.45 8.05
CA LEU A 16 -0.92 2.40 9.06
C LEU A 16 -2.20 1.89 8.40
N ILE A 17 -2.80 0.87 9.00
CA ILE A 17 -4.03 0.27 8.51
C ILE A 17 -5.09 0.26 9.61
N SER A 18 -6.35 0.47 9.21
CA SER A 18 -7.50 0.28 10.09
C SER A 18 -7.63 -1.20 10.49
N PRO A 19 -8.02 -1.52 11.74
CA PRO A 19 -8.34 -2.88 12.15
C PRO A 19 -9.38 -3.56 11.24
N SER A 20 -10.25 -2.79 10.59
CA SER A 20 -11.27 -3.30 9.66
C SER A 20 -10.70 -3.98 8.40
N ILE A 21 -9.47 -3.67 8.01
CA ILE A 21 -8.79 -4.28 6.84
C ILE A 21 -7.66 -5.23 7.26
N LYS A 22 -7.52 -5.49 8.56
CA LYS A 22 -6.48 -6.35 9.12
C LYS A 22 -6.49 -7.74 8.50
N ASP A 23 -7.65 -8.39 8.44
CA ASP A 23 -7.74 -9.78 7.97
C ASP A 23 -7.31 -9.89 6.50
N HIS A 24 -7.69 -8.94 5.65
CA HIS A 24 -7.21 -8.85 4.27
C HIS A 24 -5.68 -8.73 4.15
N PHE A 25 -5.04 -8.02 5.10
CA PHE A 25 -3.58 -7.90 5.15
C PHE A 25 -2.94 -9.18 5.65
N ILE A 26 -3.52 -9.85 6.65
CA ILE A 26 -3.02 -11.13 7.16
C ILE A 26 -3.09 -12.22 6.08
N GLU A 27 -4.19 -12.29 5.32
CA GLU A 27 -4.36 -13.28 4.25
C GLU A 27 -3.32 -13.10 3.13
N ARG A 28 -2.97 -11.85 2.81
CA ARG A 28 -2.05 -11.55 1.70
C ARG A 28 -0.57 -11.54 2.11
N TYR A 29 -0.25 -11.01 3.29
CA TYR A 29 1.14 -10.76 3.71
C TYR A 29 1.56 -11.58 4.94
N GLY A 30 0.62 -12.25 5.58
CA GLY A 30 0.86 -13.02 6.80
C GLY A 30 0.73 -12.18 8.06
N LYS A 31 0.45 -12.87 9.17
CA LYS A 31 0.23 -12.26 10.49
C LYS A 31 1.47 -11.55 11.04
N MET A 32 2.68 -12.00 10.68
CA MET A 32 3.95 -11.43 11.16
C MET A 32 4.23 -10.03 10.59
N SER A 33 3.52 -9.62 9.55
CA SER A 33 3.65 -8.30 8.95
C SER A 33 2.88 -7.20 9.69
N ILE A 34 2.07 -7.53 10.70
CA ILE A 34 1.19 -6.56 11.37
C ILE A 34 1.51 -6.47 12.86
N GLU A 35 1.79 -5.26 13.31
CA GLU A 35 2.08 -4.89 14.68
C GLU A 35 0.98 -3.96 15.20
N THR A 36 0.72 -4.00 16.51
CA THR A 36 -0.20 -3.05 17.15
C THR A 36 0.49 -1.69 17.23
N TYR A 37 -0.15 -0.63 16.72
CA TYR A 37 0.38 0.73 16.81
C TYR A 37 -0.32 1.53 17.90
N ASN A 38 -1.65 1.63 17.83
CA ASN A 38 -2.50 2.23 18.86
C ASN A 38 -3.93 1.63 18.80
N SER A 39 -4.89 2.22 19.53
CA SER A 39 -6.27 1.73 19.56
C SER A 39 -7.00 1.82 18.21
N ASP A 40 -6.58 2.73 17.33
CA ASP A 40 -7.28 3.06 16.09
C ASP A 40 -6.59 2.49 14.85
N PHE A 41 -5.30 2.17 14.94
CA PHE A 41 -4.47 1.75 13.82
C PHE A 41 -3.50 0.62 14.17
N LEU A 42 -3.16 -0.17 13.14
CA LEU A 42 -2.15 -1.20 13.16
C LEU A 42 -1.01 -0.80 12.21
N LEU A 43 0.22 -1.14 12.56
CA LEU A 43 1.38 -0.93 11.71
C LEU A 43 1.62 -2.18 10.86
N ALA A 44 1.50 -2.05 9.55
CA ALA A 44 1.81 -3.10 8.59
C ALA A 44 3.18 -2.85 7.94
N THR A 45 4.10 -3.80 8.06
CA THR A 45 5.38 -3.83 7.32
C THR A 45 5.30 -4.88 6.23
N ILE A 46 5.16 -4.43 4.98
CA ILE A 46 4.88 -5.28 3.82
C ILE A 46 5.78 -4.94 2.63
N TYR A 47 5.97 -5.90 1.74
CA TYR A 47 6.70 -5.69 0.49
C TYR A 47 5.70 -5.43 -0.64
N LEU A 48 5.83 -4.29 -1.29
CA LEU A 48 4.93 -3.86 -2.35
C LEU A 48 5.70 -3.54 -3.62
N PRO A 49 5.14 -3.86 -4.80
CA PRO A 49 5.69 -3.37 -6.04
C PRO A 49 5.55 -1.84 -6.10
N GLN A 50 6.57 -1.18 -6.62
CA GLN A 50 6.58 0.26 -6.88
C GLN A 50 6.11 0.55 -8.31
N ASP A 51 4.90 0.11 -8.63
CA ASP A 51 4.29 0.25 -9.95
C ASP A 51 2.78 0.58 -9.84
N SER A 52 2.15 0.80 -10.99
CA SER A 52 0.72 1.11 -11.05
C SER A 52 -0.19 0.02 -10.48
N ILE A 53 0.21 -1.26 -10.53
CA ILE A 53 -0.59 -2.37 -9.98
C ILE A 53 -0.57 -2.30 -8.45
N GLY A 54 0.61 -2.09 -7.86
CA GLY A 54 0.78 -1.88 -6.43
C GLY A 54 0.01 -0.65 -5.93
N TYR A 55 0.11 0.46 -6.66
CA TYR A 55 -0.61 1.68 -6.30
C TYR A 55 -2.13 1.55 -6.42
N GLN A 56 -2.64 0.88 -7.46
CA GLN A 56 -4.08 0.61 -7.58
C GLN A 56 -4.58 -0.30 -6.45
N PHE A 57 -3.81 -1.33 -6.09
CA PHE A 57 -4.12 -2.18 -4.95
C PHE A 57 -4.22 -1.37 -3.65
N LEU A 58 -3.26 -0.47 -3.38
CA LEU A 58 -3.29 0.40 -2.21
C LEU A 58 -4.50 1.35 -2.22
N ALA A 59 -4.78 1.95 -3.37
CA ALA A 59 -5.91 2.86 -3.53
C ALA A 59 -7.27 2.18 -3.29
N SER A 60 -7.37 0.86 -3.50
CA SER A 60 -8.59 0.09 -3.22
C SER A 60 -9.01 0.09 -1.74
N PHE A 61 -8.09 0.35 -0.82
CA PHE A 61 -8.39 0.48 0.62
C PHE A 61 -8.86 1.89 1.00
N GLY A 62 -8.73 2.87 0.11
CA GLY A 62 -9.11 4.26 0.36
C GLY A 62 -8.42 4.84 1.61
N SER A 63 -9.19 5.55 2.43
CA SER A 63 -8.69 6.20 3.66
C SER A 63 -8.40 5.24 4.82
N LYS A 64 -8.61 3.93 4.63
CA LYS A 64 -8.33 2.91 5.67
C LYS A 64 -6.85 2.52 5.73
N LEU A 65 -6.05 3.05 4.80
CA LEU A 65 -4.63 2.81 4.69
C LEU A 65 -3.88 4.14 4.49
N GLU A 66 -2.79 4.31 5.22
CA GLU A 66 -1.88 5.42 5.08
C GLU A 66 -0.44 4.91 5.02
N ILE A 67 0.33 5.32 4.01
CA ILE A 67 1.73 4.93 3.87
C ILE A 67 2.60 5.94 4.61
N ILE A 68 3.46 5.46 5.52
CA ILE A 68 4.31 6.33 6.35
C ILE A 68 5.80 6.23 5.98
N GLU A 69 6.27 5.07 5.52
CA GLU A 69 7.67 4.87 5.09
C GLU A 69 7.78 3.86 3.93
N PRO A 70 8.83 3.96 3.09
CA PRO A 70 9.80 5.04 3.01
C PRO A 70 9.21 6.27 2.31
N LYS A 71 9.78 7.46 2.57
CA LYS A 71 9.30 8.73 1.97
C LYS A 71 9.23 8.68 0.44
N SER A 72 10.20 8.02 -0.20
CA SER A 72 10.20 7.85 -1.65
C SER A 72 8.96 7.11 -2.15
N TYR A 73 8.47 6.10 -1.42
CA TYR A 73 7.25 5.39 -1.79
C TYR A 73 6.01 6.28 -1.60
N VAL A 74 5.97 7.05 -0.51
CA VAL A 74 4.90 8.03 -0.24
C VAL A 74 4.79 9.06 -1.36
N GLU A 75 5.91 9.62 -1.80
CA GLU A 75 5.96 10.62 -2.87
C GLU A 75 5.46 10.06 -4.21
N ASN A 76 5.91 8.85 -4.57
CA ASN A 76 5.47 8.21 -5.82
C ASN A 76 3.99 7.81 -5.78
N TYR A 77 3.51 7.29 -4.64
CA TYR A 77 2.10 6.96 -4.47
C TYR A 77 1.22 8.23 -4.53
N ARG A 78 1.65 9.33 -3.91
CA ARG A 78 0.96 10.62 -3.99
C ARG A 78 0.87 11.11 -5.44
N ARG A 79 1.95 11.01 -6.21
CA ARG A 79 1.96 11.37 -7.63
C ARG A 79 0.93 10.55 -8.41
N PHE A 80 0.89 9.24 -8.19
CA PHE A 80 -0.12 8.37 -8.80
C PHE A 80 -1.56 8.81 -8.47
N LEU A 81 -1.84 9.18 -7.22
CA LEU A 81 -3.17 9.66 -6.82
C LEU A 81 -3.51 11.00 -7.47
N CYS A 82 -2.55 11.91 -7.62
CA CYS A 82 -2.75 13.16 -8.35
C CYS A 82 -3.11 12.91 -9.83
N GLU A 83 -2.34 12.05 -10.52
CA GLU A 83 -2.62 11.66 -11.91
C GLU A 83 -4.01 11.00 -12.06
N LEU A 84 -4.47 10.28 -11.03
CA LEU A 84 -5.82 9.71 -11.01
C LEU A 84 -6.90 10.78 -10.81
N LEU A 85 -6.68 11.75 -9.93
CA LEU A 85 -7.62 12.84 -9.68
C LEU A 85 -7.79 13.74 -10.90
N GLU A 86 -6.72 14.00 -11.66
CA GLU A 86 -6.76 14.79 -12.91
C GLU A 86 -7.77 14.24 -13.94
N LYS A 87 -8.13 12.96 -13.88
CA LYS A 87 -9.13 12.35 -14.79
C LYS A 87 -10.58 12.70 -14.45
N TYR A 88 -10.83 13.19 -13.25
CA TYR A 88 -12.16 13.52 -12.75
C TYR A 88 -12.33 15.03 -12.47
N GLN A 89 -11.35 15.84 -12.89
CA GLN A 89 -11.41 17.30 -12.84
C GLN A 89 -12.16 17.88 -14.04
#